data_AF-A0A838PHY9-F1
#
_entry.id   AF-A0A838PHY9-F1
#
_cell.length_a   1.000
_cell.length_b   1.000
_cell.length_c   1.000
_cell.angle_alpha   90.00
_cell.angle_beta   90.00
_cell.angle_gamma   90.00
#
_symmetry.space_group_name_H-M   'P 1'
#
loop_
_entity.id
_entity.type
_entity.pdbx_description
1 polymer ?
#
loop_
_entity_poly.entity_id
_entity_poly.type
_entity_poly.pdbx_seq_one_letter_code
_entity_poly.pdbx_strand_id
1 'polypeptide(L)'
;MRQRRLLLAILLMTLLGSVSLAQTGRDDAQNAIRRGNEKYAKAKYQLAIEEYRRVPPGAGETYAQSLYNIGVCYYELWRTDEAMIYYRRAVEARKGRYPMALYAIGVALTDFKRLSEAKEAFRQAVARSDEKYAPSHYMLGLLAMREGDNEAAAAYFKEAIARSKDRFPASHNNLGVALARMGRLPQAHREFEAALRTADGEFNEARHNLKLCRSLLALSAKAQLASLKTFETTDSPTGN
;
A
#
# COMPACT_ATOMS: atom_id res chain seq x y z
N MET A 1 4.38 2.09 62.26
CA MET A 1 3.79 1.13 61.29
C MET A 1 2.40 1.55 60.75
N ARG A 2 1.46 2.03 61.58
CA ARG A 2 0.10 2.45 61.13
C ARG A 2 0.07 3.54 60.05
N GLN A 3 0.87 4.60 60.17
CA GLN A 3 0.85 5.70 59.17
C GLN A 3 1.39 5.31 57.78
N ARG A 4 2.40 4.42 57.70
CA ARG A 4 2.89 3.90 56.41
C ARG A 4 1.85 3.05 55.68
N ARG A 5 1.01 2.31 56.40
CA ARG A 5 -0.10 1.53 55.81
C ARG A 5 -1.22 2.43 55.28
N LEU A 6 -1.50 3.55 55.94
CA LEU A 6 -2.51 4.53 55.52
C LEU A 6 -2.09 5.27 54.24
N LEU A 7 -0.83 5.72 54.15
CA LEU A 7 -0.28 6.37 52.95
C LEU A 7 -0.30 5.43 51.73
N LEU A 8 0.06 4.16 51.93
CA LEU A 8 0.03 3.16 50.85
C LEU A 8 -1.40 2.89 50.35
N ALA A 9 -2.38 2.86 51.24
CA ALA A 9 -3.78 2.67 50.88
C ALA A 9 -4.36 3.86 50.08
N ILE A 10 -4.02 5.10 50.45
CA ILE A 10 -4.43 6.31 49.72
C ILE A 10 -3.80 6.35 48.32
N LEU A 11 -2.52 5.99 48.21
CA LEU A 11 -1.82 5.93 46.93
C LEU A 11 -2.41 4.83 46.02
N LEU A 12 -2.80 3.68 46.60
CA LEU A 12 -3.45 2.60 45.86
C LEU A 12 -4.86 2.97 45.38
N MET A 13 -5.67 3.64 46.22
CA MET A 13 -7.02 4.09 45.84
C MET A 13 -7.00 5.17 44.78
N THR A 14 -6.08 6.13 44.87
CA THR A 14 -5.90 7.16 43.83
C THR A 14 -5.42 6.54 42.51
N LEU A 15 -4.52 5.56 42.57
CA LEU A 15 -4.08 4.79 41.41
C LEU A 15 -5.25 3.99 40.79
N LEU A 16 -6.02 3.25 41.58
CA LEU A 16 -7.19 2.48 41.12
C LEU A 16 -8.27 3.39 40.50
N GLY A 17 -8.57 4.54 41.12
CA GLY A 17 -9.50 5.52 40.56
C GLY A 17 -9.03 6.13 39.24
N SER A 18 -7.73 6.45 39.13
CA SER A 18 -7.14 6.95 37.88
C SER A 18 -7.13 5.91 36.76
N VAL A 19 -6.89 4.63 37.09
CA VAL A 19 -6.94 3.52 36.14
C VAL A 19 -8.38 3.28 35.65
N SER A 20 -9.37 3.33 36.55
CA SER A 20 -10.79 3.16 36.19
C SER A 20 -11.28 4.28 35.27
N LEU A 21 -11.00 5.55 35.59
CA LEU A 21 -11.35 6.69 34.73
C LEU A 21 -10.63 6.64 33.38
N ALA A 22 -9.36 6.25 33.36
CA ALA A 22 -8.60 6.07 32.11
C ALA A 22 -9.10 4.91 31.26
N GLN A 23 -9.75 3.91 31.86
CA GLN A 23 -10.37 2.80 31.14
C GLN A 23 -11.71 3.21 30.55
N THR A 24 -12.57 3.86 31.32
CA THR A 24 -13.85 4.41 30.83
C THR A 24 -13.63 5.40 29.68
N GLY A 25 -12.65 6.31 29.80
CA GLY A 25 -12.33 7.24 28.72
C GLY A 25 -11.77 6.57 27.44
N ARG A 26 -11.08 5.43 27.57
CA ARG A 26 -10.63 4.63 26.42
C ARG A 26 -11.81 3.91 25.75
N ASP A 27 -12.73 3.37 26.55
CA ASP A 27 -13.92 2.68 26.05
C ASP A 27 -14.86 3.66 25.32
N ASP A 28 -15.00 4.88 25.82
CA ASP A 28 -15.78 5.94 25.17
C ASP A 28 -15.16 6.37 23.82
N ALA A 29 -13.84 6.50 23.76
CA ALA A 29 -13.11 6.82 22.53
C ALA A 29 -13.28 5.71 21.47
N GLN A 30 -13.15 4.45 21.86
CA GLN A 30 -13.36 3.31 20.95
C GLN A 30 -14.82 3.21 20.48
N ASN A 31 -15.78 3.48 21.37
CA ASN A 31 -17.20 3.55 21.01
C ASN A 31 -17.48 4.67 19.99
N ALA A 32 -16.83 5.83 20.11
CA ALA A 32 -16.92 6.89 19.12
C ALA A 32 -16.36 6.48 17.75
N ILE A 33 -15.21 5.79 17.71
CA ILE A 33 -14.67 5.20 16.47
C ILE A 33 -15.69 4.24 15.84
N ARG A 34 -16.25 3.32 16.61
CA ARG A 34 -17.23 2.34 16.11
C ARG A 34 -18.45 3.01 15.51
N ARG A 35 -19.07 3.95 16.23
CA ARG A 35 -20.24 4.70 15.71
C ARG A 35 -19.88 5.47 14.45
N GLY A 36 -18.71 6.11 14.40
CA GLY A 36 -18.22 6.79 13.21
C GLY A 36 -18.09 5.83 12.02
N ASN A 37 -17.51 4.65 12.22
CA ASN A 37 -17.36 3.63 11.17
C ASN A 37 -18.73 3.12 10.66
N GLU A 38 -19.71 2.95 11.56
CA GLU A 38 -21.08 2.58 11.18
C GLU A 38 -21.76 3.65 10.30
N LYS A 39 -21.50 4.93 10.57
CA LYS A 39 -21.98 6.04 9.74
C LYS A 39 -21.24 6.11 8.40
N TYR A 40 -19.92 5.91 8.43
CA TYR A 40 -19.05 5.86 7.25
C TYR A 40 -19.50 4.77 6.28
N ALA A 41 -19.76 3.56 6.76
CA ALA A 41 -20.23 2.43 5.95
C ALA A 41 -21.59 2.70 5.27
N LYS A 42 -22.36 3.67 5.78
CA LYS A 42 -23.64 4.13 5.19
C LYS A 42 -23.47 5.40 4.34
N ALA A 43 -22.24 5.76 3.98
CA ALA A 43 -21.85 7.00 3.29
C ALA A 43 -22.32 8.29 3.99
N LYS A 44 -22.60 8.23 5.30
CA LYS A 44 -23.00 9.40 6.11
C LYS A 44 -21.77 10.10 6.67
N TYR A 45 -20.90 10.59 5.79
CA TYR A 45 -19.57 11.08 6.15
C TYR A 45 -19.58 12.25 7.14
N GLN A 46 -20.52 13.18 7.01
CA GLN A 46 -20.63 14.31 7.94
C GLN A 46 -20.95 13.83 9.38
N LEU A 47 -21.88 12.89 9.52
CA LEU A 47 -22.22 12.28 10.81
C LEU A 47 -21.07 11.40 11.35
N ALA A 48 -20.32 10.74 10.47
CA ALA A 48 -19.12 10.01 10.87
C ALA A 48 -18.07 10.95 11.47
N ILE A 49 -17.84 12.11 10.85
CA ILE A 49 -16.93 13.14 11.36
C ILE A 49 -17.35 13.62 12.76
N GLU A 50 -18.64 13.84 12.98
CA GLU A 50 -19.17 14.21 14.30
C GLU A 50 -18.86 13.17 15.38
N GLU A 51 -19.00 11.88 15.06
CA GLU A 51 -18.63 10.81 15.99
C GLU A 51 -17.13 10.77 16.24
N TYR A 52 -16.29 10.82 15.19
CA TYR A 52 -14.84 10.78 15.33
C TYR A 52 -14.29 11.98 16.13
N ARG A 53 -14.92 13.15 16.03
CA ARG A 53 -14.57 14.35 16.81
C ARG A 53 -14.79 14.20 18.31
N ARG A 54 -15.56 13.20 18.75
CA ARG A 54 -15.74 12.91 20.18
C ARG A 54 -14.54 12.21 20.81
N VAL A 55 -13.59 11.73 20.00
CA VAL A 55 -12.35 11.13 20.52
C VAL A 55 -11.42 12.24 21.06
N PRO A 56 -11.08 12.25 22.35
CA PRO A 56 -10.28 13.32 22.93
C PRO A 56 -8.79 13.20 22.55
N PRO A 57 -8.05 14.32 22.49
CA PRO A 57 -6.61 14.30 22.18
C PRO A 57 -5.75 13.40 23.07
N GLY A 58 -6.17 13.16 24.32
CA GLY A 58 -5.48 12.28 25.26
C GLY A 58 -5.66 10.77 25.00
N ALA A 59 -6.48 10.37 24.02
CA ALA A 59 -6.80 8.97 23.73
C ALA A 59 -5.68 8.21 22.98
N GLY A 60 -4.46 8.77 22.89
CA GLY A 60 -3.30 8.11 22.32
C GLY A 60 -3.51 7.66 20.87
N GLU A 61 -3.30 6.37 20.59
CA GLU A 61 -3.41 5.82 19.23
C GLU A 61 -4.82 5.98 18.64
N THR A 62 -5.86 5.88 19.48
CA THR A 62 -7.25 6.07 19.06
C THR A 62 -7.50 7.48 18.56
N TYR A 63 -6.82 8.49 19.11
CA TYR A 63 -6.94 9.86 18.64
C TYR A 63 -6.27 10.05 17.26
N ALA A 64 -5.12 9.44 17.03
CA ALA A 64 -4.51 9.45 15.69
C ALA A 64 -5.41 8.74 14.67
N GLN A 65 -6.02 7.62 15.05
CA GLN A 65 -6.99 6.90 14.22
C GLN A 65 -8.22 7.74 13.91
N SER A 66 -8.77 8.47 14.89
CA SER A 66 -9.93 9.33 14.66
C SER A 66 -9.61 10.47 13.69
N LEU A 67 -8.44 11.10 13.84
CA LEU A 67 -7.96 12.13 12.91
C LEU A 67 -7.81 11.57 11.50
N TYR A 68 -7.21 10.39 11.35
CA TYR A 68 -7.11 9.71 10.06
C TYR A 68 -8.49 9.45 9.45
N ASN A 69 -9.43 8.88 10.21
CA ASN A 69 -10.78 8.60 9.75
C ASN A 69 -11.55 9.87 9.35
N ILE A 70 -11.37 10.98 10.07
CA ILE A 70 -11.92 12.29 9.67
C ILE A 70 -11.34 12.72 8.33
N GLY A 71 -10.02 12.55 8.13
CA GLY A 71 -9.37 12.81 6.85
C GLY A 71 -9.96 11.98 5.70
N VAL A 72 -10.22 10.69 5.94
CA VAL A 72 -10.89 9.81 4.97
C VAL A 72 -12.28 10.33 4.62
N CYS A 73 -13.11 10.69 5.62
CA CYS A 73 -14.42 11.28 5.36
C CYS A 73 -14.35 12.55 4.50
N TYR A 74 -13.38 13.44 4.75
CA TYR A 74 -13.21 14.64 3.94
C TYR A 74 -12.76 14.33 2.51
N TYR A 75 -11.89 13.32 2.34
CA TYR A 75 -11.48 12.86 1.02
C TYR A 75 -12.66 12.31 0.20
N GLU A 76 -13.53 11.49 0.82
CA GLU A 76 -14.77 11.00 0.19
C GLU A 76 -15.76 12.13 -0.17
N LEU A 77 -15.72 13.23 0.57
CA LEU A 77 -16.49 14.44 0.31
C LEU A 77 -15.85 15.38 -0.73
N TRP A 78 -14.74 14.96 -1.38
CA TRP A 78 -13.96 15.79 -2.32
C TRP A 78 -13.40 17.09 -1.70
N ARG A 79 -13.24 17.09 -0.38
CA ARG A 79 -12.71 18.19 0.43
C ARG A 79 -11.26 17.93 0.78
N THR A 80 -10.41 17.99 -0.24
CA THR A 80 -9.03 17.49 -0.18
C THR A 80 -8.16 18.29 0.76
N ASP A 81 -8.31 19.62 0.79
CA ASP A 81 -7.50 20.47 1.66
C ASP A 81 -7.76 20.11 3.13
N GLU A 82 -9.01 19.90 3.51
CA GLU A 82 -9.39 19.42 4.83
C GLU A 82 -8.88 18.01 5.09
N ALA A 83 -9.02 17.09 4.14
CA ALA A 83 -8.48 15.74 4.27
C ALA A 83 -6.97 15.75 4.59
N MET A 84 -6.21 16.57 3.85
CA MET A 84 -4.77 16.74 4.04
C MET A 84 -4.41 17.30 5.42
N ILE A 85 -5.19 18.27 5.94
CA ILE A 85 -5.00 18.79 7.29
C ILE A 85 -5.13 17.65 8.32
N TYR A 86 -6.19 16.86 8.23
CA TYR A 86 -6.46 15.80 9.19
C TYR A 86 -5.49 14.62 9.08
N TYR A 87 -5.08 14.23 7.87
CA TYR A 87 -4.03 13.23 7.70
C TYR A 87 -2.69 13.68 8.31
N ARG A 88 -2.28 14.94 8.09
CA ARG A 88 -1.04 15.47 8.69
C ARG A 88 -1.10 15.48 10.21
N ARG A 89 -2.24 15.90 10.78
CA ARG A 89 -2.47 15.83 12.24
C ARG A 89 -2.41 14.40 12.77
N ALA A 90 -2.91 13.42 12.04
CA ALA A 90 -2.83 12.01 12.41
C ALA A 90 -1.37 11.52 12.44
N VAL A 91 -0.56 11.92 11.44
CA VAL A 91 0.88 11.64 11.39
C VAL A 91 1.61 12.28 12.59
N GLU A 92 1.28 13.53 12.91
CA GLU A 92 1.83 14.25 14.05
C GLU A 92 1.50 13.58 15.40
N ALA A 93 0.24 13.16 15.58
CA ALA A 93 -0.21 12.44 16.78
C ALA A 93 0.54 11.09 16.99
N ARG A 94 1.10 10.52 15.93
CA ARG A 94 1.97 9.33 15.95
C ARG A 94 3.46 9.67 15.83
N LYS A 95 3.85 10.91 16.09
CA LYS A 95 5.24 11.39 16.04
C LYS A 95 5.93 11.05 14.71
N GLY A 96 5.20 11.17 13.59
CA GLY A 96 5.71 10.89 12.26
C GLY A 96 5.70 9.41 11.85
N ARG A 97 5.25 8.49 12.71
CA ARG A 97 5.18 7.04 12.43
C ARG A 97 3.73 6.59 12.22
N TYR A 98 3.12 7.08 11.14
CA TYR A 98 1.80 6.61 10.72
C TYR A 98 1.73 6.33 9.22
N PRO A 99 2.24 5.17 8.77
CA PRO A 99 2.32 4.80 7.34
C PRO A 99 0.98 4.90 6.61
N MET A 100 -0.12 4.51 7.27
CA MET A 100 -1.44 4.54 6.67
C MET A 100 -1.89 5.97 6.32
N ALA A 101 -1.64 6.95 7.20
CA ALA A 101 -1.95 8.34 6.92
C ALA A 101 -1.00 8.97 5.89
N LEU A 102 0.29 8.60 5.88
CA LEU A 102 1.25 9.01 4.85
C LEU A 102 0.88 8.45 3.46
N TYR A 103 0.41 7.20 3.41
CA TYR A 103 -0.13 6.59 2.21
C TYR A 103 -1.37 7.33 1.71
N ALA A 104 -2.33 7.64 2.60
CA ALA A 104 -3.52 8.39 2.21
C ALA A 104 -3.21 9.81 1.70
N ILE A 105 -2.19 10.47 2.26
CA ILE A 105 -1.64 11.72 1.70
C ILE A 105 -1.13 11.50 0.28
N GLY A 106 -0.36 10.43 0.03
CA GLY A 106 0.14 10.10 -1.30
C GLY A 106 -0.98 9.82 -2.32
N VAL A 107 -2.04 9.10 -1.90
CA VAL A 107 -3.22 8.84 -2.74
C VAL A 107 -3.91 10.16 -3.10
N ALA A 108 -4.25 10.98 -2.11
CA ALA A 108 -4.87 12.27 -2.36
C ALA A 108 -4.02 13.13 -3.32
N LEU A 109 -2.72 13.27 -3.06
CA LEU A 109 -1.82 14.02 -3.95
C LEU A 109 -1.78 13.46 -5.39
N THR A 110 -1.91 12.13 -5.55
CA THR A 110 -1.98 11.49 -6.87
C THR A 110 -3.24 11.88 -7.64
N ASP A 111 -4.40 11.88 -6.97
CA ASP A 111 -5.68 12.23 -7.58
C ASP A 111 -5.69 13.68 -8.06
N PHE A 112 -5.07 14.57 -7.29
CA PHE A 112 -4.90 15.99 -7.63
C PHE A 112 -3.63 16.28 -8.45
N LYS A 113 -3.04 15.26 -9.08
CA LYS A 113 -1.91 15.37 -10.03
C LYS A 113 -0.62 15.99 -9.45
N ARG A 114 -0.46 16.05 -8.13
CA ARG A 114 0.75 16.49 -7.42
C ARG A 114 1.73 15.32 -7.25
N LEU A 115 2.18 14.76 -8.37
CA LEU A 115 2.87 13.46 -8.41
C LEU A 115 4.20 13.42 -7.66
N SER A 116 4.99 14.50 -7.70
CA SER A 116 6.28 14.56 -6.99
C SER A 116 6.08 14.51 -5.47
N GLU A 117 5.09 15.23 -4.95
CA GLU A 117 4.74 15.20 -3.53
C GLU A 117 4.11 13.87 -3.13
N ALA A 118 3.30 13.28 -4.01
CA ALA A 118 2.73 11.94 -3.79
C ALA A 118 3.84 10.89 -3.64
N LYS A 119 4.84 10.91 -4.53
CA LYS A 119 6.01 10.02 -4.49
C LYS A 119 6.75 10.15 -3.16
N GLU A 120 6.94 11.36 -2.67
CA GLU A 120 7.59 11.61 -1.39
C GLU A 120 6.75 11.10 -0.21
N ALA A 121 5.43 11.31 -0.22
CA ALA A 121 4.54 10.79 0.80
C ALA A 121 4.56 9.25 0.87
N PHE A 122 4.54 8.56 -0.27
CA PHE A 122 4.68 7.10 -0.32
C PHE A 122 6.05 6.62 0.15
N ARG A 123 7.14 7.33 -0.18
CA ARG A 123 8.49 7.02 0.35
C ARG A 123 8.53 7.15 1.87
N GLN A 124 7.93 8.21 2.42
CA GLN A 124 7.82 8.38 3.86
C GLN A 124 6.98 7.26 4.49
N ALA A 125 5.87 6.86 3.87
CA ALA A 125 5.06 5.74 4.36
C ALA A 125 5.88 4.45 4.44
N VAL A 126 6.69 4.15 3.42
CA VAL A 126 7.62 3.00 3.43
C VAL A 126 8.68 3.14 4.53
N ALA A 127 9.32 4.30 4.64
CA ALA A 127 10.43 4.53 5.59
C ALA A 127 9.98 4.57 7.06
N ARG A 128 8.70 4.88 7.31
CA ARG A 128 8.12 5.01 8.65
C ARG A 128 7.25 3.83 9.06
N SER A 129 7.28 2.76 8.26
CA SER A 129 6.56 1.53 8.56
C SER A 129 7.47 0.53 9.23
N ASP A 130 7.13 0.18 10.47
CA ASP A 130 7.74 -0.97 11.18
C ASP A 130 7.19 -2.30 10.62
N GLU A 131 6.07 -2.26 9.88
CA GLU A 131 5.46 -3.42 9.24
C GLU A 131 5.71 -3.50 7.73
N LYS A 132 5.45 -4.68 7.17
CA LYS A 132 5.40 -4.93 5.74
C LYS A 132 4.24 -4.17 5.07
N TYR A 133 4.44 -2.89 4.73
CA TYR A 133 3.40 -2.06 4.10
C TYR A 133 3.46 -2.12 2.56
N ALA A 134 2.86 -3.16 2.00
CA ALA A 134 2.80 -3.40 0.55
C ALA A 134 2.17 -2.27 -0.30
N PRO A 135 1.09 -1.58 0.13
CA PRO A 135 0.39 -0.62 -0.74
C PRO A 135 1.25 0.56 -1.19
N SER A 136 2.15 1.07 -0.34
CA SER A 136 3.02 2.20 -0.72
C SER A 136 4.06 1.80 -1.76
N HIS A 137 4.62 0.59 -1.68
CA HIS A 137 5.50 0.05 -2.71
C HIS A 137 4.77 -0.08 -4.05
N TYR A 138 3.54 -0.60 -4.03
CA TYR A 138 2.72 -0.69 -5.25
C TYR A 138 2.51 0.68 -5.91
N MET A 139 2.14 1.70 -5.13
CA MET A 139 1.94 3.06 -5.66
C MET A 139 3.23 3.69 -6.18
N LEU A 140 4.37 3.47 -5.51
CA LEU A 140 5.68 3.89 -6.02
C LEU A 140 6.02 3.20 -7.36
N GLY A 141 5.68 1.92 -7.50
CA GLY A 141 5.83 1.18 -8.75
C GLY A 141 4.99 1.77 -9.89
N LEU A 142 3.74 2.12 -9.62
CA LEU A 142 2.86 2.79 -10.60
C LEU A 142 3.41 4.15 -11.03
N LEU A 143 3.91 4.95 -10.09
CA LEU A 143 4.52 6.25 -10.39
C LEU A 143 5.79 6.08 -11.23
N ALA A 144 6.65 5.12 -10.90
CA ALA A 144 7.85 4.82 -11.69
C ALA A 144 7.51 4.35 -13.12
N MET A 145 6.48 3.49 -13.28
CA MET A 145 5.99 3.10 -14.61
C MET A 145 5.51 4.30 -15.43
N ARG A 146 4.87 5.29 -14.79
CA ARG A 146 4.40 6.51 -15.44
C ARG A 146 5.55 7.42 -15.86
N GLU A 147 6.63 7.44 -15.09
CA GLU A 147 7.87 8.14 -15.42
C GLU A 147 8.70 7.41 -16.50
N GLY A 148 8.33 6.17 -16.85
CA GLY A 148 9.05 5.34 -17.82
C GLY A 148 10.20 4.52 -17.22
N ASP A 149 10.44 4.62 -15.91
CA ASP A 149 11.46 3.88 -15.18
C ASP A 149 10.95 2.48 -14.83
N ASN A 150 11.07 1.56 -15.79
CA ASN A 150 10.58 0.19 -15.67
C ASN A 150 11.41 -0.65 -14.68
N GLU A 151 12.70 -0.34 -14.54
CA GLU A 151 13.60 -0.96 -13.57
C GLU A 151 13.16 -0.66 -12.14
N ALA A 152 12.96 0.62 -11.80
CA ALA A 152 12.47 1.02 -10.48
C ALA A 152 11.06 0.49 -10.23
N ALA A 153 10.18 0.54 -11.23
CA ALA A 153 8.84 -0.03 -11.13
C ALA A 153 8.88 -1.52 -10.76
N ALA A 154 9.71 -2.31 -11.46
CA ALA A 154 9.86 -3.73 -11.18
C ALA A 154 10.40 -4.00 -9.77
N ALA A 155 11.35 -3.19 -9.29
CA ALA A 155 11.85 -3.30 -7.92
C ALA A 155 10.74 -3.02 -6.89
N TYR A 156 9.96 -1.96 -7.09
CA TYR A 156 8.84 -1.61 -6.21
C TYR A 156 7.73 -2.66 -6.19
N PHE A 157 7.34 -3.23 -7.35
CA PHE A 157 6.33 -4.29 -7.35
C PHE A 157 6.83 -5.58 -6.68
N LYS A 158 8.10 -5.92 -6.81
CA LYS A 158 8.70 -7.05 -6.07
C LYS A 158 8.63 -6.82 -4.56
N GLU A 159 8.96 -5.62 -4.09
CA GLU A 159 8.80 -5.28 -2.68
C GLU A 159 7.31 -5.33 -2.26
N ALA A 160 6.39 -4.83 -3.07
CA ALA A 160 4.95 -4.92 -2.78
C ALA A 160 4.50 -6.38 -2.60
N ILE A 161 4.95 -7.30 -3.47
CA ILE A 161 4.67 -8.74 -3.38
C ILE A 161 5.29 -9.33 -2.10
N ALA A 162 6.58 -9.08 -1.85
CA ALA A 162 7.29 -9.62 -0.69
C ALA A 162 6.75 -9.13 0.67
N ARG A 163 6.14 -7.94 0.67
CA ARG A 163 5.57 -7.29 1.84
C ARG A 163 4.07 -7.56 2.01
N SER A 164 3.40 -8.13 1.01
CA SER A 164 1.96 -8.37 1.13
C SER A 164 1.67 -9.48 2.14
N LYS A 165 0.64 -9.28 2.97
CA LYS A 165 0.05 -10.36 3.81
C LYS A 165 -1.02 -11.13 3.05
N ASP A 166 -1.58 -10.53 2.00
CA ASP A 166 -2.65 -11.08 1.17
C ASP A 166 -2.20 -11.32 -0.27
N ARG A 167 -3.06 -11.97 -1.07
CA ARG A 167 -2.82 -12.13 -2.51
C ARG A 167 -2.81 -10.76 -3.19
N PHE A 168 -1.79 -10.48 -4.02
CA PHE A 168 -1.64 -9.20 -4.69
C PHE A 168 -1.50 -9.34 -6.22
N PRO A 169 -2.55 -9.82 -6.92
CA PRO A 169 -2.49 -10.12 -8.35
C PRO A 169 -2.08 -8.91 -9.20
N ALA A 170 -2.56 -7.71 -8.85
CA ALA A 170 -2.21 -6.48 -9.56
C ALA A 170 -0.71 -6.19 -9.56
N SER A 171 -0.01 -6.49 -8.46
CA SER A 171 1.45 -6.30 -8.38
C SER A 171 2.20 -7.27 -9.30
N HIS A 172 1.78 -8.53 -9.38
CA HIS A 172 2.35 -9.50 -10.33
C HIS A 172 2.10 -9.07 -11.78
N ASN A 173 0.88 -8.62 -12.12
CA ASN A 173 0.58 -8.15 -13.46
C ASN A 173 1.47 -6.95 -13.83
N ASN A 174 1.56 -5.93 -12.98
CA ASN A 174 2.33 -4.73 -13.29
C ASN A 174 3.85 -4.97 -13.28
N LEU A 175 4.35 -5.90 -12.45
CA LEU A 175 5.71 -6.41 -12.56
C LEU A 175 5.94 -7.08 -13.92
N GLY A 176 5.00 -7.90 -14.39
CA GLY A 176 5.05 -8.48 -15.72
C GLY A 176 5.10 -7.43 -16.83
N VAL A 177 4.29 -6.38 -16.74
CA VAL A 177 4.32 -5.27 -17.71
C VAL A 177 5.67 -4.56 -17.71
N ALA A 178 6.21 -4.22 -16.53
CA ALA A 178 7.53 -3.59 -16.41
C ALA A 178 8.64 -4.46 -17.00
N LEU A 179 8.62 -5.78 -16.73
CA LEU A 179 9.55 -6.75 -17.30
C LEU A 179 9.42 -6.86 -18.82
N ALA A 180 8.21 -6.88 -19.35
CA ALA A 180 7.98 -6.94 -20.79
C ALA A 180 8.51 -5.69 -21.51
N ARG A 181 8.32 -4.50 -20.92
CA ARG A 181 8.87 -3.23 -21.44
C ARG A 181 10.40 -3.20 -21.45
N MET A 182 11.05 -3.92 -20.53
CA MET A 182 12.51 -4.15 -20.53
C MET A 182 12.96 -5.29 -21.47
N GLY A 183 12.06 -5.87 -22.29
CA GLY A 183 12.36 -7.00 -23.17
C GLY A 183 12.53 -8.35 -22.45
N ARG A 184 12.27 -8.42 -21.14
CA ARG A 184 12.44 -9.62 -20.31
C ARG A 184 11.19 -10.52 -20.39
N LEU A 185 10.78 -10.87 -21.61
CA LEU A 185 9.53 -11.58 -21.89
C LEU A 185 9.36 -12.92 -21.12
N PRO A 186 10.39 -13.78 -20.95
CA PRO A 186 10.23 -15.01 -20.16
C PRO A 186 9.92 -14.74 -18.68
N GLN A 187 10.46 -13.65 -18.12
CA GLN A 187 10.18 -13.26 -16.74
C GLN A 187 8.76 -12.68 -16.65
N ALA A 188 8.38 -11.82 -17.59
CA ALA A 188 7.04 -11.25 -17.66
C ALA A 188 5.95 -12.32 -17.75
N HIS A 189 6.16 -13.34 -18.59
CA HIS A 189 5.25 -14.47 -18.73
C HIS A 189 4.96 -15.17 -17.39
N ARG A 190 6.00 -15.46 -16.60
CA ARG A 190 5.85 -16.08 -15.27
C ARG A 190 5.04 -15.21 -14.31
N GLU A 191 5.23 -13.90 -14.36
CA GLU A 191 4.52 -12.95 -13.50
C GLU A 191 3.04 -12.80 -13.90
N PHE A 192 2.71 -12.79 -15.20
CA PHE A 192 1.31 -12.82 -15.63
C PHE A 192 0.61 -14.12 -15.23
N GLU A 193 1.29 -15.27 -15.29
CA GLU A 193 0.75 -16.52 -14.76
C GLU A 193 0.58 -16.49 -13.24
N ALA A 194 1.52 -15.88 -12.52
CA ALA A 194 1.39 -15.67 -11.08
C ALA A 194 0.18 -14.79 -10.75
N ALA A 195 -0.03 -13.69 -11.48
CA ALA A 195 -1.18 -12.82 -11.33
C ALA A 195 -2.50 -13.59 -11.47
N LEU A 196 -2.64 -14.40 -12.52
CA LEU A 196 -3.81 -15.25 -12.72
C LEU A 196 -3.98 -16.29 -11.61
N ARG A 197 -2.92 -16.98 -11.19
CA ARG A 197 -2.99 -17.94 -10.08
C ARG A 197 -3.46 -17.27 -8.79
N THR A 198 -2.92 -16.10 -8.47
CA THR A 198 -3.30 -15.36 -7.25
C THR A 198 -4.72 -14.79 -7.30
N ALA A 199 -5.28 -14.58 -8.49
CA ALA A 199 -6.66 -14.14 -8.70
C ALA A 199 -7.64 -15.29 -8.96
N ASP A 200 -7.25 -16.56 -8.73
CA ASP A 200 -8.06 -17.75 -9.05
C ASP A 200 -8.56 -17.77 -10.52
N GLY A 201 -7.76 -17.20 -11.42
CA GLY A 201 -8.05 -17.07 -12.85
C GLY A 201 -8.89 -15.84 -13.23
N GLU A 202 -9.45 -15.10 -12.28
CA GLU A 202 -10.35 -13.96 -12.54
C GLU A 202 -9.60 -12.63 -12.65
N PHE A 203 -8.69 -12.53 -13.63
CA PHE A 203 -7.99 -11.26 -13.92
C PHE A 203 -7.80 -11.02 -15.42
N ASN A 204 -8.66 -10.20 -16.01
CA ASN A 204 -8.76 -9.99 -17.46
C ASN A 204 -7.50 -9.36 -18.05
N GLU A 205 -6.93 -8.36 -17.37
CA GLU A 205 -5.72 -7.66 -17.77
C GLU A 205 -4.54 -8.62 -17.82
N ALA A 206 -4.36 -9.45 -16.78
CA ALA A 206 -3.31 -10.46 -16.75
C ALA A 206 -3.49 -11.51 -17.85
N ARG A 207 -4.73 -11.94 -18.13
CA ARG A 207 -5.04 -12.88 -19.23
C ARG A 207 -4.69 -12.28 -20.59
N HIS A 208 -5.07 -11.02 -20.82
CA HIS A 208 -4.76 -10.29 -22.04
C HIS A 208 -3.23 -10.15 -22.22
N ASN A 209 -2.55 -9.68 -21.18
CA ASN A 209 -1.10 -9.49 -21.19
C ASN A 209 -0.33 -10.80 -21.36
N LEU A 210 -0.79 -11.90 -20.74
CA LEU A 210 -0.21 -13.23 -20.91
C LEU A 210 -0.31 -13.70 -22.36
N LYS A 211 -1.48 -13.51 -23.01
CA LYS A 211 -1.68 -13.86 -24.43
C LYS A 211 -0.72 -13.07 -25.32
N LEU A 212 -0.64 -11.75 -25.12
CA LEU A 212 0.27 -10.90 -25.88
C LEU A 212 1.74 -11.30 -25.67
N CYS A 213 2.14 -11.55 -24.43
CA CYS A 213 3.49 -11.99 -24.09
C CYS A 213 3.85 -13.32 -24.77
N ARG A 214 2.93 -14.29 -24.83
CA ARG A 214 3.13 -15.57 -25.54
C ARG A 214 3.30 -15.36 -27.05
N SER A 215 2.53 -14.46 -27.66
CA SER A 215 2.70 -14.11 -29.08
C SER A 215 4.07 -13.50 -29.37
N LEU A 216 4.54 -12.58 -28.51
CA LEU A 216 5.86 -11.96 -28.64
C LEU A 216 6.99 -13.00 -28.49
N LEU A 217 6.88 -13.91 -27.52
CA LEU A 217 7.83 -15.01 -27.34
C LEU A 217 7.90 -15.93 -28.57
N ALA A 218 6.75 -16.29 -29.14
CA ALA A 218 6.69 -17.14 -30.33
C ALA A 218 7.34 -16.46 -31.56
N LEU A 219 7.10 -15.16 -31.74
CA LEU A 219 7.75 -14.38 -32.81
C LEU A 219 9.27 -14.31 -32.62
N SER A 220 9.73 -14.06 -31.39
CA SER A 220 11.16 -14.06 -31.05
C SER A 220 11.81 -15.40 -31.35
N ALA A 221 11.18 -16.51 -30.94
CA ALA A 221 11.69 -17.85 -31.19
C ALA A 221 11.76 -18.16 -32.69
N LYS A 222 10.74 -17.78 -33.47
CA LYS A 222 10.73 -17.95 -34.93
C LYS A 222 11.86 -17.17 -35.59
N ALA A 223 12.10 -15.93 -35.17
CA ALA A 223 13.21 -15.12 -35.70
C ALA A 223 14.58 -15.74 -35.39
N GLN A 224 14.77 -16.27 -34.17
CA GLN A 224 15.99 -16.97 -33.79
C GLN A 224 16.21 -18.25 -34.61
N LEU A 225 15.17 -19.07 -34.80
CA LEU A 225 15.24 -20.27 -35.63
C LEU A 225 15.64 -19.94 -37.08
N ALA A 226 15.10 -18.85 -37.65
CA ALA A 226 15.45 -18.42 -39.00
C ALA A 226 16.92 -17.95 -39.14
N SER A 227 17.59 -17.62 -38.04
CA SER A 227 18.99 -17.17 -38.04
C SER A 227 20.02 -18.30 -37.90
N LEU A 228 19.56 -19.55 -37.70
CA LEU A 228 20.44 -20.72 -37.60
C LEU A 228 21.15 -20.96 -38.94
N LYS A 229 22.46 -21.25 -38.87
CA LYS A 229 23.27 -21.61 -40.05
C LYS A 229 23.46 -23.12 -40.11
N THR A 230 23.39 -23.68 -41.32
CA THR A 230 23.86 -25.03 -41.59
C THR A 230 25.37 -25.03 -41.72
N PHE A 231 26.02 -26.09 -41.22
CA PHE A 231 27.43 -26.35 -41.50
C PHE A 231 27.52 -27.08 -42.84
N GLU A 232 28.16 -26.47 -43.84
CA GLU A 232 28.49 -27.14 -45.10
C GLU A 232 29.93 -27.63 -45.01
N THR A 233 30.14 -28.96 -45.03
CA THR A 233 31.46 -29.54 -45.25
C THR A 233 31.84 -29.31 -46.71
N THR A 234 32.81 -28.44 -46.97
CA THR A 234 33.46 -28.39 -48.28
C THR A 234 34.34 -29.63 -48.44
N ASP A 235 33.75 -30.75 -48.84
CA ASP A 235 34.50 -31.84 -49.42
C ASP A 235 34.94 -31.39 -50.82
N SER A 236 36.20 -30.96 -50.92
CA SER A 236 36.84 -30.81 -52.23
C SER A 236 37.14 -32.21 -52.76
N PRO A 237 36.62 -32.59 -53.95
CA PRO A 237 36.90 -33.89 -54.53
C PRO A 237 38.34 -33.96 -55.03
N THR A 238 39.05 -35.01 -54.60
CA THR A 238 40.07 -35.76 -55.36
C THR A 238 40.82 -34.98 -56.46
N GLY A 239 41.99 -34.44 -56.14
CA GLY A 239 43.05 -34.21 -57.13
C GLY A 239 43.91 -35.47 -57.24
N ASN A 240 43.88 -36.09 -58.43
CA ASN A 240 44.78 -37.18 -58.85
C ASN A 240 46.25 -36.82 -58.71
#